data_AF-A0A960SWY2-F1
#
_entry.id   AF-A0A960SWY2-F1
#
_cell.length_a   1.000
_cell.length_b   1.000
_cell.length_c   1.000
_cell.angle_alpha   90.00
_cell.angle_beta   90.00
_cell.angle_gamma   90.00
#
_symmetry.space_group_name_H-M   'P 1'
#
loop_
_entity.id
_entity.type
_entity.pdbx_description
1 polymer ?
#
loop_
_entity_poly.entity_id
_entity_poly.type
_entity_poly.pdbx_seq_one_letter_code
_entity_poly.pdbx_strand_id
1 'polypeptide(L)'
;MKDTSAPTESIARQIAAYGFDSFLDAADTQLKILDPESADHAILSYLRKYAVGLENAKPWQKIEEHLEEMGHDMIQKRFQNGLLQSSRRALYYIGSCNAGYFLFAKPSDVKATRAFYRRRIGKEKENWDALEFLATQLGFDRVDEQVPHLLGE
;
A
#
# COMPACT_ATOMS: atom_id res chain seq x y z
N MET A 1 12.46 -26.19 25.90
CA MET A 1 11.80 -25.42 24.82
C MET A 1 12.66 -24.20 24.55
N LYS A 2 13.25 -24.10 23.35
CA LYS A 2 14.08 -22.96 22.98
C LYS A 2 13.16 -21.78 22.71
N ASP A 3 13.27 -20.76 23.56
CA ASP A 3 12.69 -19.45 23.34
C ASP A 3 13.35 -18.86 22.08
N THR A 4 12.66 -18.90 20.94
CA THR A 4 13.13 -18.35 19.67
C THR A 4 12.70 -16.89 19.56
N SER A 5 13.09 -16.06 20.52
CA SER A 5 13.03 -14.61 20.36
C SER A 5 14.30 -14.15 19.60
N ALA A 6 14.30 -14.33 18.28
CA ALA A 6 15.29 -13.73 17.36
C ALA A 6 14.63 -12.56 16.60
N PRO A 7 15.35 -11.46 16.35
CA PRO A 7 15.30 -10.34 17.26
C PRO A 7 14.49 -9.18 16.67
N THR A 8 14.03 -8.33 17.57
CA THR A 8 13.73 -6.91 17.36
C THR A 8 14.99 -6.14 16.89
N GLU A 9 15.75 -6.65 15.92
CA GLU A 9 16.70 -5.91 15.08
C GLU A 9 15.88 -5.25 13.96
N SER A 10 14.79 -4.61 14.34
CA SER A 10 14.68 -3.19 14.66
C SER A 10 14.54 -2.43 13.37
N ILE A 11 13.30 -2.08 13.09
CA ILE A 11 12.92 -0.99 12.20
C ILE A 11 13.91 0.20 12.34
N ALA A 12 14.43 0.48 13.55
CA ALA A 12 15.45 1.50 13.75
C ALA A 12 16.74 1.26 12.93
N ARG A 13 17.22 0.02 12.74
CA ARG A 13 18.38 -0.25 11.86
C ARG A 13 18.04 -0.05 10.38
N GLN A 14 16.84 -0.43 9.95
CA GLN A 14 16.43 -0.22 8.56
C GLN A 14 16.26 1.26 8.26
N ILE A 15 15.63 2.00 9.16
CA ILE A 15 15.41 3.44 9.04
C ILE A 15 16.75 4.22 9.17
N ALA A 16 17.61 3.84 10.13
CA ALA A 16 18.93 4.44 10.30
C ALA A 16 19.87 4.15 9.11
N ALA A 17 19.75 2.99 8.45
CA ALA A 17 20.50 2.71 7.22
C ALA A 17 20.18 3.68 6.08
N TYR A 18 19.03 4.37 6.15
CA TYR A 18 18.63 5.41 5.21
C TYR A 18 18.71 6.83 5.81
N GLY A 19 19.35 6.98 6.98
CA GLY A 19 19.61 8.28 7.60
C GLY A 19 18.45 8.90 8.37
N PHE A 20 17.44 8.12 8.74
CA PHE A 20 16.32 8.57 9.56
C PHE A 20 16.36 7.94 10.97
N ASP A 21 15.76 8.58 11.96
CA ASP A 21 15.61 8.02 13.32
C ASP A 21 14.28 7.25 13.47
N SER A 22 13.24 7.65 12.72
CA SER A 22 11.93 7.00 12.68
C SER A 22 11.21 7.16 11.33
N PHE A 23 10.12 6.40 11.12
CA PHE A 23 9.28 6.54 9.91
C PHE A 23 8.60 7.91 9.88
N LEU A 24 8.37 8.49 11.07
CA LEU A 24 7.78 9.82 11.21
C LEU A 24 8.77 10.92 10.80
N ASP A 25 10.07 10.74 11.07
CA ASP A 25 11.09 11.71 10.61
C ASP A 25 11.22 11.71 9.08
N ALA A 26 11.08 10.53 8.46
CA ALA A 26 10.98 10.41 7.01
C ALA A 26 9.71 11.09 6.49
N ALA A 27 8.56 10.95 7.18
CA ALA A 27 7.31 11.64 6.81
C ALA A 27 7.47 13.17 6.93
N ASP A 28 8.09 13.65 8.00
CA ASP A 28 8.33 15.07 8.26
C ASP A 28 9.32 15.66 7.25
N THR A 29 10.29 14.87 6.78
CA THR A 29 11.17 15.24 5.67
C THR A 29 10.40 15.32 4.36
N GLN A 30 9.55 14.34 4.08
CA GLN A 30 8.75 14.33 2.86
C GLN A 30 7.76 15.50 2.81
N LEU A 31 7.15 15.87 3.94
CA LEU A 31 6.25 17.03 4.03
C LEU A 31 6.94 18.34 3.62
N LYS A 32 8.25 18.49 3.88
CA LYS A 32 9.02 19.67 3.46
C LYS A 32 9.31 19.70 1.96
N ILE A 33 9.21 18.57 1.27
CA ILE A 33 9.53 18.41 -0.15
C ILE A 33 8.27 18.51 -1.00
N LEU A 34 7.14 18.00 -0.50
CA LEU A 34 5.87 18.09 -1.22
C LEU A 34 5.42 19.54 -1.34
N ASP A 35 4.81 19.86 -2.48
CA ASP A 35 4.16 21.15 -2.69
C ASP A 35 3.06 21.35 -1.63
N PRO A 36 3.12 22.41 -0.79
CA PRO A 36 2.14 22.64 0.27
C PRO A 36 0.69 22.70 -0.19
N GLU A 37 0.47 23.12 -1.44
CA GLU A 37 -0.84 23.23 -2.08
C GLU A 37 -1.26 21.94 -2.81
N SER A 38 -0.48 20.86 -2.69
CA SER A 38 -0.81 19.58 -3.31
C SER A 38 -1.67 18.70 -2.39
N ALA A 39 -2.57 17.94 -3.03
CA ALA A 39 -3.37 16.92 -2.34
C ALA A 39 -2.49 15.88 -1.61
N ASP A 40 -1.32 15.54 -2.16
CA ASP A 40 -0.38 14.62 -1.53
C ASP A 40 0.17 15.18 -0.20
N HIS A 41 0.49 16.48 -0.16
CA HIS A 41 0.88 17.17 1.07
C HIS A 41 -0.29 17.20 2.08
N ALA A 42 -1.50 17.53 1.63
CA ALA A 42 -2.69 17.53 2.48
C ALA A 42 -2.95 16.16 3.13
N ILE A 43 -2.89 15.07 2.35
CA ILE A 43 -3.06 13.70 2.86
C ILE A 43 -1.96 13.35 3.86
N LEU A 44 -0.69 13.58 3.52
CA LEU A 44 0.42 13.22 4.40
C LEU A 44 0.37 14.01 5.71
N SER A 45 0.02 15.29 5.65
CA SER A 45 -0.14 16.17 6.81
C SER A 45 -1.29 15.68 7.72
N TYR A 46 -2.42 15.32 7.12
CA TYR A 46 -3.55 14.73 7.84
C TYR A 46 -3.18 13.43 8.55
N LEU A 47 -2.53 12.50 7.84
CA LEU A 47 -2.12 11.23 8.43
C LEU A 47 -1.08 11.44 9.54
N ARG A 48 -0.16 12.39 9.35
CA ARG A 48 0.87 12.75 10.35
C ARG A 48 0.27 13.30 11.64
N LYS A 49 -0.84 14.03 11.54
CA LYS A 49 -1.53 14.63 12.68
C LYS A 49 -2.52 13.68 13.36
N TYR A 50 -3.21 12.84 12.59
CA TYR A 50 -4.39 12.11 13.09
C TYR A 50 -4.32 10.59 12.96
N ALA A 51 -3.39 10.04 12.18
CA ALA A 51 -3.38 8.63 11.80
C ALA A 51 -2.00 7.98 12.02
N VAL A 52 -1.34 8.28 13.14
CA VAL A 52 -0.06 7.66 13.50
C VAL A 52 -0.32 6.36 14.26
N GLY A 53 0.16 5.24 13.72
CA GLY A 53 -0.03 3.90 14.28
C GLY A 53 -1.35 3.24 13.90
N LEU A 54 -1.38 1.91 13.91
CA LEU A 54 -2.52 1.09 13.49
C LEU A 54 -3.83 1.45 14.20
N GLU A 55 -3.76 1.70 15.51
CA GLU A 55 -4.93 2.05 16.35
C GLU A 55 -5.63 3.34 15.91
N ASN A 56 -4.93 4.21 15.18
CA ASN A 56 -5.43 5.50 14.72
C ASN A 56 -5.76 5.50 13.22
N ALA A 57 -5.81 4.32 12.59
CA ALA A 57 -6.11 4.20 11.17
C ALA A 57 -7.39 4.95 10.78
N LYS A 58 -7.31 5.70 9.67
CA LYS A 58 -8.41 6.50 9.16
C LYS A 58 -9.01 5.88 7.91
N PRO A 59 -10.33 5.69 7.85
CA PRO A 59 -10.98 5.22 6.64
C PRO A 59 -10.81 6.27 5.53
N TRP A 60 -10.87 5.82 4.27
CA TRP A 60 -10.73 6.72 3.12
C TRP A 60 -11.67 7.91 3.17
N GLN A 61 -12.93 7.68 3.53
CA GLN A 61 -13.94 8.74 3.65
C GLN A 61 -13.47 9.91 4.53
N LYS A 62 -12.74 9.66 5.61
CA LYS A 62 -12.23 10.72 6.49
C LYS A 62 -11.05 11.49 5.90
N ILE A 63 -10.28 10.85 5.03
CA ILE A 63 -9.19 11.49 4.29
C ILE A 63 -9.80 12.33 3.15
N GLU A 64 -10.80 11.81 2.46
CA GLU A 64 -11.55 12.48 1.40
C GLU A 64 -12.26 13.73 1.91
N GLU A 65 -13.01 13.64 3.03
CA GLU A 65 -13.60 14.82 3.70
C GLU A 65 -12.55 15.91 3.96
N HIS A 66 -11.36 15.53 4.44
CA HIS A 66 -10.28 16.50 4.68
C HIS A 66 -9.72 17.11 3.38
N LEU A 67 -9.64 16.33 2.30
CA LEU A 67 -9.19 16.83 1.00
C LEU A 67 -10.19 17.84 0.44
N GLU A 68 -11.48 17.55 0.55
CA GLU A 68 -12.56 18.46 0.12
C GLU A 68 -12.51 19.79 0.89
N GLU A 69 -12.32 19.74 2.22
CA GLU A 69 -12.12 20.93 3.06
C GLU A 69 -10.93 21.80 2.61
N MET A 70 -9.90 21.17 2.05
CA MET A 70 -8.70 21.83 1.52
C MET A 70 -8.82 22.21 0.03
N GLY A 71 -9.97 21.96 -0.61
CA GLY A 71 -10.20 22.27 -2.02
C GLY A 71 -9.56 21.30 -3.01
N HIS A 72 -9.30 20.06 -2.59
CA HIS A 72 -8.72 19.02 -3.43
C HIS A 72 -9.74 17.92 -3.77
N ASP A 73 -9.78 17.52 -5.04
CA ASP A 73 -10.49 16.33 -5.50
C ASP A 73 -9.48 15.21 -5.81
N MET A 74 -9.60 14.11 -5.07
CA MET A 74 -8.81 12.90 -5.31
C MET A 74 -9.65 11.68 -5.00
N ILE A 75 -9.66 10.72 -5.93
CA ILE A 75 -10.25 9.40 -5.68
C ILE A 75 -9.25 8.44 -5.02
N GLN A 76 -9.78 7.48 -4.26
CA GLN A 76 -8.96 6.50 -3.53
C GLN A 76 -7.93 5.77 -4.41
N LYS A 77 -8.30 5.42 -5.64
CA LYS A 77 -7.40 4.72 -6.57
C LYS A 77 -6.17 5.56 -6.93
N ARG A 78 -6.33 6.88 -7.06
CA ARG A 78 -5.22 7.81 -7.34
C ARG A 78 -4.28 7.90 -6.14
N PHE A 79 -4.81 7.99 -4.93
CA PHE A 79 -4.03 7.91 -3.69
C PHE A 79 -3.25 6.58 -3.60
N GLN A 80 -3.92 5.45 -3.85
CA GLN A 80 -3.33 4.11 -3.75
C GLN A 80 -2.17 3.90 -4.73
N ASN A 81 -2.31 4.38 -5.96
CA ASN A 81 -1.29 4.27 -7.02
C ASN A 81 -0.24 5.39 -6.97
N GLY A 82 -0.53 6.49 -6.27
CA GLY A 82 0.36 7.63 -6.09
C GLY A 82 1.06 7.57 -4.74
N LEU A 83 0.61 8.41 -3.81
CA LEU A 83 1.23 8.62 -2.50
C LEU A 83 1.44 7.33 -1.70
N LEU A 84 0.45 6.43 -1.66
CA LEU A 84 0.59 5.17 -0.93
C LEU A 84 1.72 4.30 -1.50
N GLN A 85 1.84 4.23 -2.82
CA GLN A 85 2.90 3.47 -3.47
C GLN A 85 4.27 4.14 -3.30
N SER A 86 4.34 5.47 -3.44
CA SER A 86 5.57 6.24 -3.30
C SER A 86 6.11 6.24 -1.86
N SER A 87 5.22 6.17 -0.85
CA SER A 87 5.59 6.11 0.57
C SER A 87 6.56 4.98 0.93
N ARG A 88 6.51 3.88 0.16
CA ARG A 88 7.39 2.72 0.33
C ARG A 88 8.81 2.99 -0.17
N ARG A 89 8.93 3.79 -1.23
CA ARG A 89 10.22 4.21 -1.81
C ARG A 89 10.84 5.36 -1.01
N ALA A 90 10.00 6.23 -0.47
CA ALA A 90 10.40 7.40 0.34
C ALA A 90 10.50 7.09 1.84
N LEU A 91 10.35 5.82 2.23
CA LEU A 91 10.70 5.31 3.56
C LEU A 91 9.90 5.87 4.75
N TYR A 92 8.78 6.57 4.52
CA TYR A 92 7.87 7.02 5.58
C TYR A 92 6.64 6.12 5.77
N TYR A 93 6.42 5.17 4.86
CA TYR A 93 5.44 4.09 4.92
C TYR A 93 4.04 4.44 5.43
N ILE A 94 3.11 4.56 4.49
CA ILE A 94 1.68 4.53 4.80
C ILE A 94 1.21 3.07 4.81
N GLY A 95 0.75 2.64 5.99
CA GLY A 95 0.11 1.36 6.25
C GLY A 95 -1.32 1.29 5.73
N SER A 96 -1.79 0.06 5.52
CA SER A 96 -3.19 -0.24 5.23
C SER A 96 -3.67 -1.38 6.13
N CYS A 97 -4.91 -1.26 6.59
CA CYS A 97 -5.65 -2.29 7.31
C CYS A 97 -7.15 -2.20 6.98
N ASN A 98 -7.96 -3.07 7.57
CA ASN A 98 -9.41 -3.07 7.35
C ASN A 98 -10.08 -1.76 7.82
N ALA A 99 -9.51 -1.07 8.81
CA ALA A 99 -10.03 0.21 9.31
C ALA A 99 -9.59 1.43 8.46
N GLY A 100 -8.59 1.25 7.58
CA GLY A 100 -8.10 2.31 6.70
C GLY A 100 -6.57 2.46 6.71
N TYR A 101 -6.12 3.71 6.61
CA TYR A 101 -4.72 4.08 6.38
C TYR A 101 -4.10 4.79 7.59
N PHE A 102 -2.80 4.60 7.80
CA PHE A 102 -2.05 5.15 8.93
C PHE A 102 -0.55 5.25 8.59
N LEU A 103 0.18 6.11 9.27
CA LEU A 103 1.65 6.12 9.23
C LEU A 103 2.22 5.11 10.22
N PHE A 104 3.29 4.42 9.82
CA PHE A 104 3.98 3.51 10.73
C PHE A 104 4.65 4.26 11.87
N ALA A 105 4.47 3.76 13.09
CA ALA A 105 5.15 4.26 14.29
C ALA A 105 5.86 3.15 15.07
N LYS A 106 5.35 1.91 15.02
CA LYS A 106 5.85 0.79 15.84
C LYS A 106 5.88 -0.54 15.07
N PRO A 107 6.64 -1.56 15.53
CA PRO A 107 6.73 -2.84 14.83
C PRO A 107 5.41 -3.59 14.61
N SER A 108 4.41 -3.39 15.46
CA SER A 108 3.08 -3.99 15.28
C SER A 108 2.36 -3.49 14.03
N ASP A 109 2.63 -2.25 13.62
CA ASP A 109 2.06 -1.61 12.42
C ASP A 109 2.47 -2.36 11.16
N VAL A 110 3.77 -2.66 11.05
CA VAL A 110 4.34 -3.47 9.97
C VAL A 110 3.72 -4.86 9.95
N LYS A 111 3.59 -5.51 11.11
CA LYS A 111 2.98 -6.85 11.21
C LYS A 111 1.52 -6.83 10.74
N ALA A 112 0.75 -5.82 11.12
CA ALA A 112 -0.65 -5.68 10.75
C ALA A 112 -0.82 -5.43 9.24
N THR A 113 -0.05 -4.51 8.66
CA THR A 113 -0.09 -4.26 7.21
C THR A 113 0.39 -5.47 6.41
N ARG A 114 1.43 -6.19 6.87
CA ARG A 114 1.85 -7.46 6.26
C ARG A 114 0.73 -8.51 6.28
N ALA A 115 0.04 -8.66 7.42
CA ALA A 115 -1.08 -9.58 7.53
C ALA A 115 -2.25 -9.19 6.62
N PHE A 116 -2.54 -7.88 6.51
CA PHE A 116 -3.54 -7.36 5.59
C PHE A 116 -3.23 -7.71 4.12
N TYR A 117 -2.01 -7.43 3.64
CA TYR A 117 -1.63 -7.77 2.28
C TYR A 117 -1.61 -9.27 2.02
N ARG A 118 -1.15 -10.08 2.99
CA ARG A 118 -1.17 -11.54 2.83
C ARG A 118 -2.59 -12.07 2.61
N ARG A 119 -3.58 -11.58 3.36
CA ARG A 119 -4.99 -11.96 3.16
C ARG A 119 -5.50 -11.53 1.78
N ARG A 120 -5.17 -10.30 1.36
CA ARG A 120 -5.60 -9.79 0.06
C ARG A 120 -5.00 -10.60 -1.09
N ILE A 121 -3.69 -10.85 -1.07
CA ILE A 121 -3.01 -11.68 -2.07
C ILE A 121 -3.58 -13.11 -2.10
N GLY A 122 -3.88 -13.69 -0.92
CA GLY A 122 -4.53 -15.00 -0.83
C GLY A 122 -5.86 -15.05 -1.59
N LYS A 123 -6.72 -14.04 -1.40
CA LYS A 123 -7.99 -13.94 -2.14
C LYS A 123 -7.80 -13.76 -3.64
N GLU A 124 -6.84 -12.94 -4.06
CA GLU A 124 -6.53 -12.79 -5.50
C GLU A 124 -6.05 -14.12 -6.11
N LYS A 125 -5.29 -14.92 -5.34
CA LYS A 125 -4.88 -16.25 -5.77
C LYS A 125 -6.06 -17.22 -5.87
N GLU A 126 -6.96 -17.23 -4.89
CA GLU A 126 -8.18 -18.06 -4.95
C GLU A 126 -9.03 -17.70 -6.19
N ASN A 127 -9.16 -16.41 -6.50
CA ASN A 127 -9.84 -15.95 -7.70
C ASN A 127 -9.11 -16.39 -8.98
N TRP A 128 -7.77 -16.32 -8.99
CA TRP A 128 -6.95 -16.80 -10.11
C TRP A 128 -7.16 -18.30 -10.36
N ASP A 129 -7.07 -19.12 -9.30
CA ASP A 129 -7.25 -20.57 -9.39
C ASP A 129 -8.66 -20.93 -9.91
N ALA A 130 -9.68 -20.15 -9.54
CA ALA A 130 -11.05 -20.31 -10.06
C ALA A 130 -11.16 -19.92 -11.55
N LEU A 131 -10.46 -18.87 -11.98
CA LEU A 131 -10.41 -18.47 -13.39
C LEU A 131 -9.71 -19.52 -14.25
N GLU A 132 -8.58 -20.08 -13.78
CA GLU A 132 -7.90 -21.19 -14.47
C GLU A 132 -8.82 -22.40 -14.62
N PHE A 133 -9.52 -22.79 -13.55
CA PHE A 133 -10.48 -23.88 -13.61
C PHE A 133 -11.59 -23.63 -14.67
N LEU A 134 -12.15 -22.41 -14.70
CA LEU A 134 -13.18 -22.05 -15.68
C LEU A 134 -12.63 -22.02 -17.11
N ALA A 135 -11.43 -21.50 -17.33
CA ALA A 135 -10.77 -21.46 -18.63
C ALA A 135 -10.58 -22.88 -19.20
N THR A 136 -10.13 -23.82 -18.35
CA THR A 136 -10.00 -25.23 -18.72
C THR A 136 -11.35 -25.90 -18.99
N GLN A 137 -12.37 -25.67 -18.14
CA GLN A 137 -13.70 -26.26 -18.33
C GLN A 137 -14.40 -25.77 -19.60
N LEU A 138 -14.24 -24.49 -19.93
CA LEU A 138 -14.85 -23.87 -21.12
C LEU A 138 -13.99 -24.04 -22.38
N GLY A 139 -12.81 -24.64 -22.27
CA GLY A 139 -11.92 -24.86 -23.39
C GLY A 139 -11.26 -23.59 -23.94
N PHE A 140 -11.25 -22.50 -23.16
CA PHE A 140 -10.59 -21.24 -23.56
C PHE A 140 -9.06 -21.34 -23.58
N ASP A 141 -8.50 -22.37 -22.96
CA ASP A 141 -7.07 -22.69 -23.05
C ASP A 141 -6.69 -23.31 -24.41
N ARG A 142 -7.68 -23.72 -25.22
CA ARG A 142 -7.46 -24.16 -26.60
C ARG A 142 -7.48 -22.96 -27.52
N VAL A 143 -6.36 -22.26 -27.59
CA VAL A 143 -6.09 -21.41 -28.75
C VAL A 143 -5.96 -22.38 -29.93
N ASP A 144 -7.01 -22.47 -30.76
CA ASP A 144 -6.91 -23.13 -32.05
C ASP A 144 -5.80 -22.43 -32.86
N GLU A 145 -4.62 -23.05 -32.88
CA GLU A 145 -3.57 -22.80 -33.87
C GLU A 145 -4.10 -23.19 -35.26
N GLN A 146 -4.97 -22.37 -35.84
CA GLN A 146 -5.19 -22.35 -37.29
C GLN A 146 -5.37 -20.89 -37.72
N VAL A 147 -4.27 -20.15 -37.73
CA VAL A 147 -4.12 -19.09 -38.73
C VAL A 147 -3.74 -19.81 -40.03
N PRO A 148 -4.63 -19.90 -41.04
CA PRO A 148 -4.21 -20.41 -42.32
C PRO A 148 -3.13 -19.44 -42.84
N HIS A 149 -1.93 -19.96 -43.07
CA HIS A 149 -0.98 -19.31 -43.95
C HIS A 149 -1.70 -19.06 -45.28
N LEU A 150 -2.10 -17.82 -45.54
CA LEU A 150 -2.36 -17.34 -46.90
C LEU A 150 -0.99 -17.27 -47.59
N LEU A 151 -0.52 -18.44 -48.03
CA LEU A 151 0.46 -18.59 -49.10
C LEU A 151 -0.31 -19.05 -50.35
N GLY A 152 -0.16 -18.30 -51.44
CA GLY A 152 -0.69 -18.57 -52.77
C GLY A 152 -1.70 -17.50 -53.19
N GLU A 153 -1.52 -16.74 -54.27
CA GLU A 153 -0.52 -16.71 -55.36
C GLU A 153 -0.35 -15.26 -55.85
#